data_AF-A0A496B0B2-F1
#
_entry.id   AF-A0A496B0B2-F1
#
_cell.length_a   1.000
_cell.length_b   1.000
_cell.length_c   1.000
_cell.angle_alpha   90.00
_cell.angle_beta   90.00
_cell.angle_gamma   90.00
#
_symmetry.space_group_name_H-M   'P 1'
#
loop_
_entity.id
_entity.type
_entity.pdbx_description
1 polymer ?
#
loop_
_entity_poly.entity_id
_entity_poly.type
_entity_poly.pdbx_seq_one_letter_code
_entity_poly.pdbx_strand_id
1 'polypeptide(L)'
;MHTRDENGFTLVEMLVSVSVLAIIAGAAYAVFKTSIDAYHQTEAKILAAQRTRVALDTLATDLKHFQAAPEEPDFVLYTQDMPSESGERDMLSFVTLVRTEPDPFLAQLNAERRQTRTSLTVPPLMSDVQRVAYFVRAEMPQGGTGGNNFQLPNAATETEELALYRVTTTSLNPEVVIGSLMDTGTAPQTDENGEPVYSQIATLVSGIVNFDLKYLGDEGTWYDSWDQEDSNPYAVRVLITVKGEDSRPQSVQTSQLQTGTPPNTMIQTTMVALPQAPPAPEGQGGPPQ
;
A
#
# COMPACT_ATOMS: atom_id res chain seq x y z
N MET A 1 -1.50 48.63 -68.00
CA MET A 1 -2.97 48.45 -67.97
C MET A 1 -3.22 47.03 -67.50
N HIS A 2 -3.57 46.84 -66.23
CA HIS A 2 -3.75 45.52 -65.62
C HIS A 2 -5.13 44.97 -66.02
N THR A 3 -5.14 43.84 -66.71
CA THR A 3 -6.34 43.01 -66.89
C THR A 3 -6.58 42.26 -65.58
N ARG A 4 -7.69 42.55 -64.91
CA ARG A 4 -8.19 41.74 -63.80
C ARG A 4 -8.88 40.51 -64.39
N ASP A 5 -8.34 39.33 -64.11
CA ASP A 5 -9.04 38.07 -64.33
C ASP A 5 -10.12 37.92 -63.25
N GLU A 6 -11.37 38.14 -63.62
CA GLU A 6 -12.55 37.86 -62.79
C GLU A 6 -13.12 36.49 -63.16
N ASN A 7 -12.43 35.42 -62.76
CA ASN A 7 -12.97 34.06 -62.85
C ASN A 7 -13.72 33.74 -61.55
N GLY A 8 -15.06 33.71 -61.62
CA GLY A 8 -15.90 33.22 -60.53
C GLY A 8 -15.76 31.70 -60.35
N PHE A 9 -15.75 31.25 -59.11
CA PHE A 9 -15.68 29.82 -58.76
C PHE A 9 -16.83 29.03 -59.38
N THR A 10 -16.51 27.89 -60.00
CA THR A 10 -17.54 26.99 -60.55
C THR A 10 -18.21 26.18 -59.43
N LEU A 11 -19.48 25.79 -59.62
CA LEU A 11 -20.20 24.95 -58.65
C LEU A 11 -19.47 23.63 -58.37
N VAL A 12 -18.84 23.06 -59.40
CA VAL A 12 -18.01 21.84 -59.29
C VAL A 12 -16.81 22.06 -58.39
N GLU A 13 -16.14 23.21 -58.48
CA GLU A 13 -14.96 23.54 -57.67
C GLU A 13 -15.30 23.76 -56.20
N MET A 14 -16.46 24.37 -55.92
CA MET A 14 -16.99 24.46 -54.56
C MET A 14 -17.32 23.07 -53.99
N LEU A 15 -17.89 22.18 -54.79
CA LEU A 15 -18.23 20.82 -54.37
C LEU A 15 -16.95 20.00 -54.06
N VAL A 16 -15.94 20.07 -54.92
CA VAL A 16 -14.65 19.39 -54.71
C VAL A 16 -13.97 19.93 -53.46
N SER A 17 -13.90 21.25 -53.28
CA SER A 17 -13.28 21.87 -52.11
C SER A 17 -13.95 21.45 -50.80
N VAL A 18 -15.28 21.44 -50.75
CA VAL A 18 -16.04 20.98 -49.57
C VAL A 18 -15.82 19.49 -49.32
N SER A 19 -15.74 18.67 -50.37
CA SER A 19 -15.49 17.23 -50.21
C SER A 19 -14.09 16.93 -49.66
N VAL A 20 -13.06 17.61 -50.18
CA VAL A 20 -11.68 17.47 -49.69
C VAL A 20 -11.58 17.97 -48.25
N LEU A 21 -12.20 19.10 -47.94
CA LEU A 21 -12.25 19.64 -46.58
C LEU A 21 -12.92 18.65 -45.61
N ALA A 22 -14.03 18.02 -46.01
CA ALA A 22 -14.74 17.05 -45.18
C ALA A 22 -13.88 15.80 -44.91
N ILE A 23 -13.15 15.31 -45.92
CA ILE A 23 -12.23 14.17 -45.78
C ILE A 23 -11.09 14.52 -44.81
N ILE A 24 -10.47 15.70 -44.97
CA ILE A 24 -9.39 16.16 -44.08
C ILE A 24 -9.90 16.34 -42.65
N ALA A 25 -11.06 16.98 -42.47
CA ALA A 25 -11.68 17.17 -41.16
C ALA A 25 -12.02 15.83 -40.49
N GLY A 26 -12.54 14.86 -41.26
CA GLY A 26 -12.83 13.51 -40.77
C GLY A 26 -11.57 12.78 -40.31
N ALA A 27 -10.49 12.82 -41.10
CA ALA A 27 -9.21 12.21 -40.73
C ALA A 27 -8.59 12.87 -39.50
N ALA A 28 -8.60 14.21 -39.43
CA ALA A 28 -8.10 14.95 -38.27
C ALA A 28 -8.90 14.62 -37.01
N TYR A 29 -10.23 14.55 -37.11
CA TYR A 29 -11.11 14.17 -36.00
C TYR A 29 -10.82 12.75 -35.51
N ALA A 30 -10.63 11.79 -36.43
CA ALA A 30 -10.31 10.41 -36.06
C ALA A 30 -9.00 10.32 -35.28
N VAL A 31 -7.93 10.96 -35.76
CA VAL A 31 -6.62 10.99 -35.07
C VAL A 31 -6.72 11.66 -33.70
N PHE A 32 -7.43 12.78 -33.62
CA PHE A 32 -7.60 13.51 -32.37
C PHE A 32 -8.37 12.69 -31.34
N LYS A 33 -9.47 12.05 -31.76
CA LYS A 33 -10.26 11.15 -30.92
C LYS A 33 -9.42 9.99 -30.38
N THR A 34 -8.68 9.30 -31.25
CA THR A 34 -7.81 8.20 -30.83
C THR A 34 -6.73 8.66 -29.86
N SER A 35 -6.19 9.87 -30.04
CA SER A 35 -5.17 10.43 -29.14
C SER A 35 -5.73 10.73 -27.75
N ILE A 36 -6.95 11.28 -27.67
CA ILE A 36 -7.63 11.55 -26.39
C ILE A 36 -7.96 10.24 -25.67
N ASP A 37 -8.54 9.27 -26.40
CA ASP A 37 -8.92 7.98 -25.82
C ASP A 37 -7.69 7.24 -25.27
N ALA A 38 -6.56 7.29 -25.99
CA ALA A 38 -5.29 6.72 -25.53
C ALA A 38 -4.73 7.44 -24.30
N TYR A 39 -4.82 8.77 -24.27
CA TYR A 39 -4.33 9.57 -23.13
C TYR A 39 -5.05 9.20 -21.83
N HIS A 40 -6.39 9.14 -21.85
CA HIS A 40 -7.17 8.80 -20.66
C HIS A 40 -6.91 7.37 -20.16
N GLN A 41 -6.69 6.41 -21.07
CA GLN A 41 -6.31 5.04 -20.68
C GLN A 41 -4.93 4.98 -20.02
N THR A 42 -3.98 5.83 -20.44
CA THR A 42 -2.66 5.88 -19.81
C THR A 42 -2.66 6.55 -18.44
N GLU A 43 -3.52 7.55 -18.25
CA GLU A 43 -3.60 8.31 -17.00
C GLU A 43 -3.98 7.42 -15.81
N ALA A 44 -5.04 6.62 -15.93
CA ALA A 44 -5.47 5.71 -14.87
C ALA A 44 -4.39 4.68 -14.49
N LYS A 45 -3.73 4.09 -15.49
CA LYS A 45 -2.64 3.12 -15.28
C LYS A 45 -1.44 3.76 -14.60
N ILE A 46 -1.07 4.98 -14.99
CA ILE A 46 0.03 5.72 -14.37
C ILE A 46 -0.30 6.04 -12.91
N LEU A 47 -1.53 6.48 -12.62
CA LEU A 47 -1.96 6.79 -11.26
C LEU A 47 -1.97 5.54 -10.37
N ALA A 48 -2.48 4.40 -10.86
CA ALA A 48 -2.44 3.13 -10.15
C ALA A 48 -0.98 2.72 -9.85
N ALA A 49 -0.11 2.76 -10.87
CA ALA A 49 1.32 2.45 -10.73
C ALA A 49 2.03 3.33 -9.68
N GLN A 50 1.70 4.62 -9.65
CA GLN A 50 2.26 5.58 -8.70
C GLN A 50 1.79 5.28 -7.27
N ARG A 51 0.49 5.02 -7.07
CA ARG A 51 -0.07 4.67 -5.75
C ARG A 51 0.54 3.39 -5.21
N THR A 52 0.64 2.35 -6.03
CA THR A 52 1.28 1.09 -5.63
C THR A 52 2.75 1.30 -5.26
N ARG A 53 3.47 2.14 -6.01
CA ARG A 53 4.86 2.46 -5.70
C ARG A 53 5.01 3.17 -4.36
N VAL A 54 4.16 4.16 -4.07
CA VAL A 54 4.15 4.86 -2.78
C VAL A 54 3.82 3.90 -1.64
N ALA A 55 2.87 2.99 -1.84
CA ALA A 55 2.51 1.96 -0.87
C ALA A 55 3.70 1.03 -0.58
N LEU A 56 4.39 0.55 -1.63
CA LEU A 56 5.60 -0.28 -1.51
C LEU A 56 6.75 0.47 -0.83
N ASP A 57 6.97 1.75 -1.17
CA ASP A 57 8.02 2.56 -0.55
C ASP A 57 7.73 2.78 0.95
N THR A 58 6.46 2.98 1.31
CA THR A 58 6.03 3.10 2.71
C THR A 58 6.28 1.80 3.48
N LEU A 59 5.81 0.67 2.94
CA LEU A 59 6.02 -0.66 3.53
C LEU A 59 7.50 -0.99 3.65
N ALA A 60 8.27 -0.76 2.59
CA ALA A 60 9.72 -0.99 2.61
C ALA A 60 10.43 -0.08 3.62
N THR A 61 9.96 1.15 3.82
CA THR A 61 10.52 2.05 4.84
C THR A 61 10.22 1.55 6.24
N ASP A 62 9.00 1.06 6.51
CA ASP A 62 8.65 0.52 7.81
C ASP A 62 9.45 -0.76 8.12
N LEU A 63 9.58 -1.67 7.14
CA LEU A 63 10.40 -2.89 7.27
C LEU A 63 11.89 -2.59 7.44
N LYS A 64 12.44 -1.55 6.82
CA LYS A 64 13.84 -1.15 7.06
C LYS A 64 14.11 -0.70 8.49
N HIS A 65 13.08 -0.19 9.18
CA HIS A 65 13.15 0.22 10.57
C HIS A 65 12.55 -0.83 11.52
N PHE A 66 12.33 -2.05 11.02
CA PHE A 66 11.90 -3.20 11.82
C PHE A 66 12.79 -3.36 13.04
N GLN A 67 12.16 -3.49 14.20
CA GLN A 67 12.82 -3.80 15.46
C GLN A 67 12.39 -5.17 15.90
N ALA A 68 13.38 -6.03 16.11
CA ALA A 68 13.16 -7.39 16.54
C ALA A 68 13.95 -7.68 17.80
N ALA A 69 13.29 -8.31 18.75
CA ALA A 69 13.89 -8.86 19.94
C ALA A 69 13.31 -10.27 20.12
N PRO A 70 14.05 -11.34 19.77
CA PRO A 70 13.55 -12.71 19.85
C PRO A 70 13.10 -13.13 21.26
N GLU A 71 13.66 -12.48 22.29
CA GLU A 71 13.30 -12.74 23.69
C GLU A 71 12.00 -12.02 24.13
N GLU A 72 11.50 -11.07 23.32
CA GLU A 72 10.33 -10.27 23.64
C GLU A 72 9.19 -10.59 22.66
N PRO A 73 8.10 -11.25 23.10
CA PRO A 73 7.02 -11.68 22.21
C PRO A 73 6.34 -10.50 21.49
N ASP A 74 6.35 -9.32 22.11
CA ASP A 74 5.81 -8.08 21.54
C ASP A 74 6.64 -7.52 20.37
N PHE A 75 7.85 -8.01 20.13
CA PHE A 75 8.75 -7.54 19.06
C PHE A 75 8.92 -8.57 17.93
N VAL A 76 8.23 -9.70 18.00
CA VAL A 76 8.28 -10.74 16.97
C VAL A 76 7.52 -10.28 15.72
N LEU A 77 8.02 -10.73 14.56
CA LEU A 77 7.35 -10.61 13.28
C LEU A 77 6.12 -11.53 13.27
N TYR A 78 4.93 -10.94 13.16
CA TYR A 78 3.68 -11.67 13.10
C TYR A 78 3.18 -11.74 11.67
N THR A 79 3.06 -12.96 11.14
CA THR A 79 2.58 -13.22 9.78
C THR A 79 1.37 -14.12 9.84
N GLN A 80 0.35 -13.86 9.04
CA GLN A 80 -0.83 -14.73 8.98
C GLN A 80 -1.39 -14.80 7.58
N ASP A 81 -1.60 -16.02 7.10
CA ASP A 81 -2.27 -16.26 5.83
C ASP A 81 -3.76 -16.30 6.10
N MET A 82 -4.47 -15.29 5.61
CA MET A 82 -5.92 -15.24 5.73
C MET A 82 -6.54 -16.06 4.59
N PRO A 83 -7.39 -17.05 4.92
CA PRO A 83 -8.14 -17.74 3.89
C PRO A 83 -9.09 -16.74 3.23
N SER A 84 -9.03 -16.63 1.91
CA SER A 84 -10.02 -15.89 1.13
C SER A 84 -10.51 -16.73 -0.04
N GLU A 85 -11.76 -16.53 -0.44
CA GLU A 85 -12.34 -17.24 -1.59
C GLU A 85 -11.61 -16.90 -2.91
N SER A 86 -10.90 -15.76 -2.95
CA SER A 86 -10.09 -15.29 -4.09
C SER A 86 -8.62 -15.73 -4.06
N GLY A 87 -8.18 -16.48 -3.05
CA GLY A 87 -6.78 -16.87 -2.82
C GLY A 87 -6.31 -16.61 -1.38
N GLU A 88 -5.09 -17.00 -1.04
CA GLU A 88 -4.49 -16.62 0.24
C GLU A 88 -4.23 -15.11 0.26
N ARG A 89 -4.48 -14.45 1.39
CA ARG A 89 -4.19 -13.03 1.59
C ARG A 89 -3.31 -12.88 2.80
N ASP A 90 -2.13 -12.33 2.61
CA ASP A 90 -1.18 -12.29 3.71
C ASP A 90 -1.44 -11.07 4.58
N MET A 91 -1.22 -11.25 5.88
CA MET A 91 -1.10 -10.19 6.85
C MET A 91 0.30 -10.18 7.43
N LEU A 92 0.84 -8.98 7.60
CA LEU A 92 2.16 -8.74 8.15
C LEU A 92 2.06 -7.70 9.25
N SER A 93 2.56 -8.02 10.44
CA SER A 93 2.57 -7.11 11.59
C SER A 93 3.90 -7.17 12.32
N PHE A 94 4.49 -6.01 12.60
CA PHE A 94 5.81 -5.92 13.22
C PHE A 94 6.00 -4.58 13.94
N VAL A 95 7.02 -4.51 14.80
CA VAL A 95 7.40 -3.26 15.49
C VAL A 95 8.40 -2.48 14.65
N THR A 96 8.19 -1.16 14.55
CA THR A 96 9.07 -0.25 13.82
C THR A 96 9.36 1.00 14.66
N LEU A 97 10.50 1.64 14.39
CA LEU A 97 10.82 2.92 15.02
C LEU A 97 9.99 4.07 14.43
N VAL A 98 9.41 4.89 15.30
CA VAL A 98 8.74 6.14 14.92
C VAL A 98 9.80 7.23 14.77
N ARG A 99 10.07 7.65 13.53
CA ARG A 99 10.82 8.89 13.31
C ARG A 99 9.91 10.07 13.64
N THR A 100 10.07 10.65 14.82
CA THR A 100 9.36 11.87 15.20
C THR A 100 10.25 13.10 14.95
N GLU A 101 9.86 13.94 13.99
CA GLU A 101 10.43 15.29 13.82
C GLU A 101 9.30 16.34 13.88
N PRO A 102 9.32 17.30 14.83
CA PRO A 102 10.30 17.40 15.92
C PRO A 102 10.11 16.26 16.93
N ASP A 103 11.20 15.85 17.55
CA ASP A 103 11.20 14.93 18.69
C ASP A 103 10.14 15.39 19.72
N PRO A 104 9.18 14.52 20.10
CA PRO A 104 8.08 14.85 21.01
C PRO A 104 8.61 15.29 22.36
N PHE A 105 9.76 14.78 22.81
CA PHE A 105 10.44 15.22 24.02
C PHE A 105 10.98 16.64 23.86
N LEU A 106 11.62 16.97 22.73
CA LEU A 106 12.05 18.35 22.43
C LEU A 106 10.84 19.29 22.32
N ALA A 107 9.73 18.85 21.73
CA ALA A 107 8.50 19.63 21.64
C ALA A 107 7.89 19.88 23.02
N GLN A 108 7.87 18.86 23.89
CA GLN A 108 7.38 18.96 25.25
C GLN A 108 8.29 19.81 26.13
N LEU A 109 9.61 19.65 26.08
CA LEU A 109 10.56 20.49 26.81
C LEU A 109 10.44 21.96 26.40
N ASN A 110 10.20 22.22 25.11
CA ASN A 110 9.93 23.56 24.59
C ASN A 110 8.57 24.10 25.05
N ALA A 111 7.55 23.24 25.20
CA ALA A 111 6.24 23.60 25.74
C ALA A 111 6.31 23.87 27.26
N GLU A 112 7.05 23.06 28.01
CA GLU A 112 7.25 23.23 29.47
C GLU A 112 8.05 24.49 29.79
N ARG A 113 9.08 24.82 28.98
CA ARG A 113 9.79 26.11 29.10
C ARG A 113 8.93 27.32 28.76
N ARG A 114 7.89 27.15 27.94
CA ARG A 114 6.95 28.21 27.58
C ARG A 114 5.70 28.08 28.44
N GLN A 115 5.73 28.64 29.66
CA GLN A 115 4.60 28.72 30.60
C GLN A 115 3.34 29.39 30.02
N THR A 116 2.71 28.76 29.03
CA THR A 116 1.53 29.25 28.32
C THR A 116 0.43 28.25 28.62
N ARG A 117 -0.49 28.62 29.53
CA ARG A 117 -1.72 27.86 29.88
C ARG A 117 -2.71 27.83 28.72
N THR A 118 -2.30 27.32 27.58
CA THR A 118 -3.23 26.89 26.54
C THR A 118 -3.04 25.40 26.46
N SER A 119 -4.05 24.65 26.89
CA SER A 119 -4.14 23.19 26.77
C SER A 119 -4.03 22.81 25.30
N LEU A 120 -2.81 22.78 24.78
CA LEU A 120 -2.46 21.99 23.63
C LEU A 120 -2.60 20.55 24.09
N THR A 121 -3.52 19.82 23.47
CA THR A 121 -3.60 18.37 23.54
C THR A 121 -2.21 17.85 23.17
N VAL A 122 -1.38 17.60 24.18
CA VAL A 122 -0.08 16.96 24.00
C VAL A 122 -0.43 15.58 23.44
N PRO A 123 0.03 15.21 22.23
CA PRO A 123 -0.07 13.83 21.78
C PRO A 123 0.54 12.97 22.88
N PRO A 124 -0.18 11.99 23.43
CA PRO A 124 0.32 11.14 24.50
C PRO A 124 1.64 10.53 24.03
N LEU A 125 2.61 10.50 24.94
CA LEU A 125 3.96 9.94 24.76
C LEU A 125 4.00 8.98 23.58
N MET A 126 4.40 9.48 22.41
CA MET A 126 4.60 8.64 21.25
C MET A 126 5.82 7.81 21.61
N SER A 127 5.58 6.56 22.00
CA SER A 127 6.64 5.58 22.15
C SER A 127 7.56 5.65 20.92
N ASP A 128 8.88 5.59 21.14
CA ASP A 128 9.87 5.59 20.05
C ASP A 128 9.67 4.40 19.10
N VAL A 129 8.91 3.40 19.55
CA VAL A 129 8.45 2.24 18.79
C VAL A 129 6.94 2.22 18.67
N GLN A 130 6.44 1.79 17.51
CA GLN A 130 5.03 1.50 17.26
C GLN A 130 4.91 0.15 16.56
N ARG A 131 3.78 -0.52 16.72
CA ARG A 131 3.45 -1.68 15.88
C ARG A 131 2.75 -1.21 14.62
N VAL A 132 3.13 -1.80 13.49
CA VAL A 132 2.51 -1.57 12.19
C VAL A 132 2.00 -2.88 11.64
N ALA A 133 0.79 -2.87 11.08
CA ALA A 133 0.23 -4.01 10.38
C ALA A 133 -0.25 -3.64 8.97
N TYR A 134 -0.07 -4.58 8.05
CA TYR A 134 -0.49 -4.52 6.66
C TYR A 134 -1.39 -5.70 6.35
N PHE A 135 -2.54 -5.43 5.73
CA PHE A 135 -3.48 -6.46 5.29
C PHE A 135 -4.40 -5.93 4.21
N VAL A 136 -5.04 -6.85 3.48
CA VAL A 136 -5.99 -6.53 2.40
C VAL A 136 -7.41 -6.78 2.85
N ARG A 137 -8.29 -5.79 2.66
CA ARG A 137 -9.73 -5.91 2.95
C ARG A 137 -10.56 -5.17 1.91
N ALA A 138 -11.88 -5.30 1.96
CA ALA A 138 -12.78 -4.50 1.13
C ALA A 138 -12.47 -3.01 1.26
N GLU A 139 -12.50 -2.30 0.14
CA GLU A 139 -12.33 -0.87 0.08
C GLU A 139 -13.54 -0.19 0.72
N MET A 140 -13.27 0.81 1.57
CA MET A 140 -14.34 1.58 2.18
C MET A 140 -14.96 2.54 1.17
N PRO A 141 -16.30 2.67 1.16
CA PRO A 141 -17.00 3.56 0.24
C PRO A 141 -16.73 5.06 0.45
N GLN A 142 -16.01 5.43 1.51
CA GLN A 142 -15.47 6.79 1.70
C GLN A 142 -14.02 6.65 2.15
N GLY A 143 -13.08 7.19 1.36
CA GLY A 143 -11.63 7.16 1.59
C GLY A 143 -11.16 7.92 2.83
N GLY A 144 -11.70 7.55 3.99
CA GLY A 144 -11.43 8.16 5.27
C GLY A 144 -10.14 7.63 5.86
N THR A 145 -9.22 8.55 6.18
CA THR A 145 -8.21 8.28 7.19
C THR A 145 -8.92 8.19 8.54
N GLY A 146 -8.96 6.99 9.12
CA GLY A 146 -9.63 6.77 10.39
C GLY A 146 -8.84 7.34 11.56
N GLY A 147 -9.46 8.22 12.34
CA GLY A 147 -9.02 8.46 13.72
C GLY A 147 -9.37 7.27 14.63
N ASN A 148 -9.16 7.40 15.94
CA ASN A 148 -9.28 6.30 16.91
C ASN A 148 -10.59 5.46 16.85
N ASN A 149 -11.72 5.98 16.34
CA ASN A 149 -13.00 5.25 16.19
C ASN A 149 -13.23 4.71 14.77
N PHE A 150 -12.25 3.99 14.24
CA PHE A 150 -12.34 3.42 12.90
C PHE A 150 -12.90 1.99 12.92
N GLN A 151 -13.87 1.74 12.03
CA GLN A 151 -14.47 0.42 11.80
C GLN A 151 -14.07 -0.06 10.41
N LEU A 152 -13.35 -1.18 10.34
CA LEU A 152 -13.11 -1.88 9.09
C LEU A 152 -14.41 -2.48 8.54
N PRO A 153 -14.58 -2.49 7.21
CA PRO A 153 -15.65 -3.23 6.57
C PRO A 153 -15.49 -4.72 6.89
N ASN A 154 -16.62 -5.44 6.90
CA ASN A 154 -16.62 -6.89 7.07
C ASN A 154 -15.82 -7.59 5.95
N ALA A 155 -15.63 -8.90 6.07
CA ALA A 155 -14.97 -9.70 5.05
C ALA A 155 -15.55 -9.39 3.66
N ALA A 156 -14.65 -9.15 2.69
CA ALA A 156 -15.03 -8.70 1.37
C ALA A 156 -15.90 -9.75 0.65
N THR A 157 -17.00 -9.32 0.04
CA THR A 157 -17.75 -10.16 -0.91
C THR A 157 -17.09 -10.09 -2.30
N GLU A 158 -17.30 -11.10 -3.17
CA GLU A 158 -16.63 -11.21 -4.49
C GLU A 158 -16.72 -9.96 -5.40
N THR A 159 -17.67 -9.04 -5.12
CA THR A 159 -17.92 -7.85 -5.94
C THR A 159 -17.24 -6.59 -5.40
N GLU A 160 -16.68 -6.64 -4.19
CA GLU A 160 -16.06 -5.47 -3.56
C GLU A 160 -14.61 -5.30 -4.03
N GLU A 161 -14.26 -4.07 -4.41
CA GLU A 161 -12.86 -3.73 -4.69
C GLU A 161 -12.06 -3.84 -3.40
N LEU A 162 -10.86 -4.41 -3.48
CA LEU A 162 -10.01 -4.57 -2.31
C LEU A 162 -9.02 -3.42 -2.20
N ALA A 163 -8.62 -3.11 -0.98
CA ALA A 163 -7.58 -2.14 -0.70
C ALA A 163 -6.56 -2.69 0.31
N LEU A 164 -5.31 -2.26 0.17
CA LEU A 164 -4.24 -2.49 1.13
C LEU A 164 -4.33 -1.42 2.22
N TYR A 165 -4.46 -1.87 3.46
CA TYR A 165 -4.48 -1.00 4.63
C TYR A 165 -3.15 -1.08 5.37
N ARG A 166 -2.78 0.06 5.97
CA ARG A 166 -1.70 0.17 6.96
C ARG A 166 -2.30 0.65 8.26
N VAL A 167 -2.04 -0.09 9.32
CA VAL A 167 -2.49 0.22 10.68
C VAL A 167 -1.29 0.47 11.54
N THR A 168 -1.22 1.61 12.22
CA THR A 168 -0.20 1.88 13.23
C THR A 168 -0.84 1.97 14.59
N THR A 169 -0.20 1.40 15.60
CA THR A 169 -0.71 1.40 16.96
C THR A 169 0.40 1.56 18.00
N THR A 170 0.03 2.17 19.11
CA THR A 170 0.89 2.35 20.30
C THR A 170 0.97 1.09 21.15
N SER A 171 0.02 0.16 21.04
CA SER A 171 0.11 -1.14 21.69
C SER A 171 1.01 -2.07 20.88
N LEU A 172 2.03 -2.64 21.53
CA LEU A 172 2.99 -3.55 20.89
C LEU A 172 2.51 -5.00 20.88
N ASN A 173 1.53 -5.37 21.70
CA ASN A 173 0.95 -6.70 21.66
C ASN A 173 0.06 -6.85 20.41
N PRO A 174 0.40 -7.77 19.48
CA PRO A 174 -0.37 -7.96 18.26
C PRO A 174 -1.79 -8.49 18.51
N GLU A 175 -2.02 -9.32 19.54
CA GLU A 175 -3.33 -9.92 19.80
C GLU A 175 -4.35 -8.87 20.22
N VAL A 176 -3.93 -7.91 21.05
CA VAL A 176 -4.79 -6.84 21.58
C VAL A 176 -5.40 -6.05 20.42
N VAL A 177 -4.57 -5.56 19.50
CA VAL A 177 -5.04 -4.65 18.44
C VAL A 177 -5.37 -5.40 17.17
N ILE A 178 -4.47 -6.23 16.67
CA ILE A 178 -4.64 -6.89 15.37
C ILE A 178 -5.69 -7.99 15.49
N GLY A 179 -5.65 -8.81 16.53
CA GLY A 179 -6.69 -9.83 16.78
C GLY A 179 -8.09 -9.21 16.84
N SER A 180 -8.28 -8.22 17.71
CA SER A 180 -9.54 -7.47 17.80
C SER A 180 -9.96 -6.87 16.46
N LEU A 181 -9.02 -6.25 15.74
CA LEU A 181 -9.30 -5.61 14.46
C LEU A 181 -9.72 -6.60 13.37
N MET A 182 -9.21 -7.82 13.42
CA MET A 182 -9.62 -8.89 12.50
C MET A 182 -11.00 -9.43 12.85
N ASP A 183 -11.25 -9.68 14.15
CA ASP A 183 -12.47 -10.30 14.66
C ASP A 183 -13.68 -9.35 14.67
N THR A 184 -13.53 -8.15 15.22
CA THR A 184 -14.61 -7.18 15.41
C THR A 184 -14.60 -6.06 14.36
N GLY A 185 -13.50 -5.91 13.62
CA GLY A 185 -13.30 -4.78 12.71
C GLY A 185 -13.02 -3.46 13.44
N THR A 186 -12.91 -3.45 14.76
CA THR A 186 -12.61 -2.24 15.55
C THR A 186 -11.28 -2.36 16.26
N ALA A 187 -10.52 -1.27 16.26
CA ALA A 187 -9.35 -1.18 17.11
C ALA A 187 -9.80 -0.89 18.57
N PRO A 188 -9.24 -1.60 19.57
CA PRO A 188 -9.54 -1.32 20.96
C PRO A 188 -9.05 0.07 21.36
N GLN A 189 -9.76 0.70 22.30
CA GLN A 189 -9.38 2.02 22.83
C GLN A 189 -8.47 1.92 24.05
N THR A 190 -8.43 0.76 24.70
CA THR A 190 -7.61 0.49 25.88
C THR A 190 -6.95 -0.87 25.75
N ASP A 191 -5.76 -0.99 26.32
CA ASP A 191 -5.06 -2.27 26.40
C ASP A 191 -5.55 -3.10 27.61
N GLU A 192 -4.90 -4.24 27.85
CA GLU A 192 -5.19 -5.15 28.96
C GLU A 192 -5.02 -4.50 30.35
N ASN A 193 -4.20 -3.46 30.44
CA ASN A 193 -3.92 -2.72 31.66
C ASN A 193 -4.84 -1.50 31.84
N GLY A 194 -5.69 -1.21 30.86
CA GLY A 194 -6.58 -0.04 30.84
C GLY A 194 -5.90 1.25 30.37
N GLU A 195 -4.69 1.18 29.82
CA GLU A 195 -3.99 2.32 29.23
C GLU A 195 -4.56 2.62 27.84
N PRO A 196 -4.61 3.90 27.41
CA PRO A 196 -5.21 4.28 26.14
C PRO A 196 -4.39 3.78 24.95
N VAL A 197 -5.05 3.07 24.03
CA VAL A 197 -4.48 2.60 22.77
C VAL A 197 -4.84 3.56 21.66
N TYR A 198 -3.83 4.17 21.06
CA TYR A 198 -3.95 4.98 19.86
C TYR A 198 -3.67 4.11 18.64
N SER A 199 -4.61 4.12 17.69
CA SER A 199 -4.48 3.44 16.41
C SER A 199 -4.83 4.40 15.27
N GLN A 200 -4.09 4.30 14.17
CA GLN A 200 -4.35 5.03 12.94
C GLN A 200 -4.41 4.05 11.79
N ILE A 201 -5.46 4.15 10.98
CA ILE A 201 -5.67 3.28 9.83
C ILE A 201 -5.71 4.11 8.56
N ALA A 202 -4.85 3.74 7.60
CA ALA A 202 -4.70 4.41 6.33
C ALA A 202 -4.86 3.42 5.18
N THR A 203 -5.69 3.78 4.20
CA THR A 203 -5.75 3.10 2.90
C THR A 203 -4.53 3.51 2.08
N LEU A 204 -3.67 2.57 1.72
CA LEU A 204 -2.47 2.85 0.93
C LEU A 204 -2.73 2.79 -0.57
N VAL A 205 -3.43 1.75 -1.01
CA VAL A 205 -3.73 1.53 -2.43
C VAL A 205 -5.03 0.73 -2.56
N SER A 206 -5.88 1.20 -3.48
CA SER A 206 -7.15 0.60 -3.85
C SER A 206 -7.02 -0.28 -5.10
N GLY A 207 -8.02 -1.12 -5.36
CA GLY A 207 -8.04 -2.02 -6.53
C GLY A 207 -7.03 -3.16 -6.43
N ILE A 208 -6.67 -3.59 -5.23
CA ILE A 208 -5.76 -4.73 -5.02
C ILE A 208 -6.44 -6.02 -5.50
N VAL A 209 -5.66 -6.85 -6.18
CA VAL A 209 -6.05 -8.20 -6.58
C VAL A 209 -5.33 -9.22 -5.70
N ASN A 210 -4.04 -8.99 -5.44
CA ASN A 210 -3.24 -9.89 -4.61
C ASN A 210 -2.20 -9.11 -3.79
N PHE A 211 -1.91 -9.61 -2.59
CA PHE A 211 -0.84 -9.17 -1.71
C PHE A 211 -0.19 -10.41 -1.12
N ASP A 212 1.06 -10.67 -1.55
CA ASP A 212 1.79 -11.90 -1.27
C ASP A 212 3.18 -11.55 -0.72
N LEU A 213 3.62 -12.34 0.25
CA LEU A 213 4.85 -12.17 0.99
C LEU A 213 5.68 -13.45 0.91
N LYS A 214 6.99 -13.27 0.77
CA LYS A 214 7.94 -14.37 0.92
C LYS A 214 9.07 -13.96 1.83
N TYR A 215 9.59 -14.92 2.58
CA TYR A 215 10.57 -14.70 3.64
C TYR A 215 11.86 -15.45 3.34
N LEU A 216 12.99 -14.78 3.45
CA LEU A 216 14.31 -15.38 3.21
C LEU A 216 14.89 -15.92 4.52
N GLY A 217 15.09 -17.23 4.60
CA GLY A 217 15.75 -17.87 5.74
C GLY A 217 17.27 -17.81 5.72
N ASP A 218 17.88 -18.38 6.76
CA ASP A 218 19.33 -18.47 6.99
C ASP A 218 20.08 -19.29 5.94
N GLU A 219 19.46 -20.35 5.42
CA GLU A 219 20.01 -21.17 4.34
C GLU A 219 19.86 -20.52 2.95
N GLY A 220 19.29 -19.31 2.87
CA GLY A 220 18.99 -18.63 1.61
C GLY A 220 17.75 -19.16 0.89
N THR A 221 16.94 -19.97 1.57
CA THR A 221 15.68 -20.52 1.06
C THR A 221 14.53 -19.52 1.26
N TRP A 222 13.62 -19.43 0.29
CA TRP A 222 12.40 -18.62 0.40
C TRP A 222 11.24 -19.45 0.92
N TYR A 223 10.52 -18.91 1.91
CA TYR A 223 9.34 -19.50 2.52
C TYR A 223 8.10 -18.62 2.25
N ASP A 224 6.94 -19.27 2.13
CA ASP A 224 5.65 -18.59 1.92
C ASP A 224 5.04 -18.11 3.25
N SER A 225 5.31 -18.82 4.36
CA SER A 225 5.01 -18.39 5.74
C SER A 225 6.30 -18.24 6.56
N TRP A 226 6.23 -17.52 7.68
CA TRP A 226 7.34 -17.42 8.63
C TRP A 226 6.88 -17.73 10.05
N ASP A 227 7.05 -19.00 10.45
CA ASP A 227 6.61 -19.51 11.76
C ASP A 227 7.77 -19.67 12.75
N GLN A 228 8.94 -19.07 12.46
CA GLN A 228 10.11 -19.16 13.34
C GLN A 228 10.11 -18.00 14.33
N GLU A 229 9.76 -18.27 15.59
CA GLU A 229 9.74 -17.26 16.66
C GLU A 229 11.15 -16.89 17.14
N ASP A 230 12.10 -17.84 17.08
CA ASP A 230 13.47 -17.66 17.57
C ASP A 230 14.39 -16.91 16.59
N SER A 231 13.92 -16.66 15.35
CA SER A 231 14.75 -16.05 14.31
C SER A 231 13.95 -15.13 13.40
N ASN A 232 14.61 -14.07 12.93
CA ASN A 232 14.01 -13.15 11.97
C ASN A 232 14.41 -13.53 10.55
N PRO A 233 13.54 -13.31 9.56
CA PRO A 233 13.94 -13.50 8.18
C PRO A 233 15.03 -12.48 7.79
N TYR A 234 15.91 -12.87 6.89
CA TYR A 234 16.96 -12.00 6.37
C TYR A 234 16.41 -10.92 5.43
N ALA A 235 15.36 -11.26 4.71
CA ALA A 235 14.68 -10.35 3.81
C ALA A 235 13.21 -10.76 3.64
N VAL A 236 12.38 -9.77 3.34
CA VAL A 236 10.99 -9.97 2.92
C VAL A 236 10.86 -9.53 1.49
N ARG A 237 10.26 -10.38 0.65
CA ARG A 237 9.82 -10.03 -0.69
C ARG A 237 8.33 -9.73 -0.63
N VAL A 238 7.96 -8.57 -1.14
CA VAL A 238 6.57 -8.10 -1.18
C VAL A 238 6.13 -8.06 -2.62
N LEU A 239 4.98 -8.67 -2.92
CA LEU A 239 4.36 -8.71 -4.22
C LEU A 239 2.96 -8.10 -4.12
N ILE A 240 2.73 -7.02 -4.85
CA ILE A 240 1.41 -6.39 -4.96
C ILE A 240 0.91 -6.51 -6.39
N THR A 241 -0.28 -7.07 -6.55
CA THR A 241 -1.00 -7.09 -7.82
C THR A 241 -2.20 -6.15 -7.72
N VAL A 242 -2.31 -5.20 -8.63
CA VAL A 242 -3.41 -4.23 -8.71
C VAL A 242 -4.16 -4.41 -10.01
N LYS A 243 -5.47 -4.23 -9.98
CA LYS A 243 -6.32 -4.21 -11.18
C LYS A 243 -5.97 -2.99 -12.02
N GLY A 244 -5.57 -3.23 -13.26
CA GLY A 244 -5.44 -2.20 -14.28
C GLY A 244 -6.83 -1.84 -14.80
N GLU A 245 -7.13 -0.55 -14.87
CA GLU A 245 -8.37 -0.07 -15.46
C GLU A 245 -8.29 -0.20 -16.98
N ASP A 246 -8.90 -1.23 -17.55
CA ASP A 246 -9.06 -1.36 -19.00
C ASP A 246 -10.46 -1.87 -19.34
N SER A 247 -11.25 -0.94 -19.88
CA SER A 247 -12.53 -1.19 -20.52
C SER A 247 -12.31 -1.75 -21.94
N ARG A 248 -12.16 -3.07 -22.06
CA ARG A 248 -12.67 -3.94 -23.17
C ARG A 248 -12.01 -5.33 -23.09
N PRO A 249 -12.78 -6.43 -23.21
CA PRO A 249 -12.21 -7.76 -23.31
C PRO A 249 -11.52 -7.90 -24.68
N GLN A 250 -10.19 -7.84 -24.72
CA GLN A 250 -9.44 -8.43 -25.82
C GLN A 250 -9.33 -9.94 -25.55
N SER A 251 -10.01 -10.72 -26.38
CA SER A 251 -9.85 -12.17 -26.45
C SER A 251 -8.46 -12.51 -26.96
N VAL A 252 -7.51 -12.67 -26.05
CA VAL A 252 -6.19 -13.23 -26.34
C VAL A 252 -6.22 -14.71 -25.97
N GLN A 253 -6.28 -15.58 -26.98
CA GLN A 253 -5.96 -17.00 -26.81
C GLN A 253 -4.45 -17.10 -26.58
N THR A 254 -4.03 -17.50 -25.38
CA THR A 254 -2.67 -18.01 -25.18
C THR A 254 -2.69 -19.15 -24.19
N SER A 255 -2.23 -20.30 -24.68
CA SER A 255 -2.09 -21.55 -23.95
C SER A 255 -0.94 -21.48 -22.94
N GLN A 256 -1.24 -21.98 -21.73
CA GLN A 256 -0.34 -22.65 -20.79
C GLN A 256 0.86 -21.85 -20.22
N LEU A 257 0.64 -21.26 -19.04
CA LEU A 257 1.38 -21.53 -17.80
C LEU A 257 0.53 -21.05 -16.60
N GLN A 258 0.35 -21.93 -15.61
CA GLN A 258 -0.27 -21.68 -14.28
C GLN A 258 0.45 -20.49 -13.62
N THR A 259 -0.16 -19.49 -12.97
CA THR A 259 -1.39 -19.31 -12.18
C THR A 259 -2.18 -18.08 -12.65
N GLY A 260 -3.51 -18.11 -12.48
CA GLY A 260 -4.47 -17.19 -13.11
C GLY A 260 -4.36 -15.74 -12.67
N THR A 261 -3.47 -14.98 -13.31
CA THR A 261 -3.46 -13.52 -13.23
C THR A 261 -4.59 -12.98 -14.11
N PRO A 262 -5.56 -12.20 -13.57
CA PRO A 262 -6.63 -11.65 -14.39
C PRO A 262 -6.09 -10.74 -15.49
N PRO A 263 -6.70 -10.72 -16.68
CA PRO A 263 -6.32 -9.79 -17.74
C PRO A 263 -6.44 -8.35 -17.24
N ASN A 264 -5.48 -7.50 -17.61
CA ASN A 264 -5.33 -6.12 -17.13
C ASN A 264 -5.04 -6.01 -15.63
N THR A 265 -3.92 -6.57 -15.19
CA THR A 265 -3.37 -6.34 -13.87
C THR A 265 -1.95 -5.81 -13.97
N MET A 266 -1.57 -5.01 -12.98
CA MET A 266 -0.21 -4.53 -12.80
C MET A 266 0.39 -5.23 -11.59
N ILE A 267 1.55 -5.86 -11.80
CA ILE A 267 2.32 -6.50 -10.74
C ILE A 267 3.52 -5.61 -10.41
N GLN A 268 3.68 -5.27 -9.13
CA GLN A 268 4.89 -4.64 -8.60
C GLN A 268 5.47 -5.50 -7.49
N THR A 269 6.79 -5.61 -7.47
CA THR A 269 7.51 -6.38 -6.44
C THR A 269 8.68 -5.57 -5.90
N THR A 270 8.96 -5.73 -4.61
CA THR A 270 10.14 -5.19 -3.95
C THR A 270 10.71 -6.21 -2.97
N MET A 271 12.01 -6.09 -2.68
CA MET A 271 12.70 -6.91 -1.70
C MET A 271 13.34 -6.00 -0.67
N VAL A 272 13.14 -6.31 0.60
CA VAL A 272 13.61 -5.52 1.73
C VAL A 272 14.44 -6.40 2.63
N ALA A 273 15.73 -6.09 2.77
CA ALA A 273 16.58 -6.74 3.76
C ALA A 273 16.22 -6.24 5.16
N LEU A 274 16.10 -7.16 6.10
CA LEU A 274 15.77 -6.85 7.49
C LEU A 274 17.04 -6.75 8.35
N PRO A 275 17.06 -5.84 9.34
CA PRO A 275 18.14 -5.79 10.31
C PRO A 275 18.18 -7.11 11.10
N GLN A 276 19.37 -7.67 11.26
CA GLN A 276 19.58 -8.86 12.07
C GLN A 276 19.79 -8.47 13.52
N ALA A 277 19.20 -9.20 14.46
CA ALA A 277 19.49 -9.04 15.86
C ALA A 277 20.99 -9.29 16.11
N PRO A 278 21.67 -8.47 16.93
CA PRO A 278 23.06 -8.72 17.28
C PRO A 278 23.18 -10.10 17.95
N PRO A 279 24.23 -10.89 17.65
CA PRO A 279 24.44 -12.16 18.32
C PRO A 279 24.53 -11.93 19.83
N ALA A 280 23.82 -12.76 20.61
CA ALA A 280 23.85 -12.68 22.06
C ALA A 280 25.30 -12.70 22.57
N PRO A 281 25.66 -11.87 23.57
CA PRO A 281 27.01 -11.89 24.12
C PRO A 281 27.30 -13.29 24.68
N GLU A 282 28.28 -13.98 24.10
CA GLU A 282 28.78 -15.26 24.61
C GLU A 282 29.07 -15.11 26.11
N GLY A 283 28.39 -15.93 26.91
CA GLY A 283 28.51 -15.92 28.37
C GLY A 283 29.97 -15.99 28.79
N GLN A 284 30.45 -14.92 29.42
CA GLN A 284 31.75 -14.93 30.09
C GLN A 284 31.77 -16.09 31.09
N GLY A 285 32.65 -17.05 30.81
CA GLY A 285 32.90 -18.18 31.69
C GLY A 285 33.15 -17.72 33.12
N GLY A 286 32.41 -18.29 34.06
CA GLY A 286 32.63 -18.09 35.48
C GLY A 286 34.07 -18.44 35.86
N PRO A 287 34.65 -17.78 36.88
CA PRO A 287 36.04 -17.98 37.25
C PRO A 287 36.26 -19.44 37.70
N PRO A 288 37.42 -20.05 37.37
CA PRO A 288 37.76 -21.37 37.87
C PRO A 288 37.89 -21.32 39.40
N GLN A 289 37.19 -22.25 40.07
CA GLN A 289 37.34 -22.54 41.49
C GLN A 289 38.67 -23.25 41.78
#